data_AF-A0A950R382-F1
#
_entry.id   AF-A0A950R382-F1
#
_cell.length_a   1.000
_cell.length_b   1.000
_cell.length_c   1.000
_cell.angle_alpha   90.00
_cell.angle_beta   90.00
_cell.angle_gamma   90.00
#
_symmetry.space_group_name_H-M   'P 1'
#
loop_
_entity.id
_entity.type
_entity.pdbx_description
1 polymer ?
#
loop_
_entity_poly.entity_id
_entity_poly.type
_entity_poly.pdbx_seq_one_letter_code
_entity_poly.pdbx_strand_id
1 'polypeptide(L)'
;MSTEQQNAAEERVRHGREQRKHLSRTKLGDIGKRAKDFDPIHVLLSAAGGRVRSLVGIKYKRMSASPFAFFRGAVSIMAADLASVPHTGLNVQLCGDAHVQNMGSFETPDGRLVFDINDFDET
;
A
#
# COMPACT_ATOMS: atom_id res chain seq x y z
N MET A 1 -12.04 16.25 22.24
CA MET A 1 -12.34 16.56 20.82
C MET A 1 -13.53 17.50 20.79
N SER A 2 -13.50 18.55 19.96
CA SER A 2 -14.65 19.47 19.82
C SER A 2 -15.84 18.77 19.13
N THR A 3 -17.05 19.28 19.33
CA THR A 3 -18.28 18.77 18.69
C THR A 3 -18.19 18.76 17.16
N GLU A 4 -17.51 19.75 16.56
CA GLU A 4 -17.22 19.80 15.12
C GLU A 4 -16.32 18.64 14.65
N GLN A 5 -15.28 18.30 15.43
CA GLN A 5 -14.39 17.18 15.11
C GLN A 5 -15.11 15.83 15.19
N GLN A 6 -16.05 15.69 16.12
CA GLN A 6 -16.89 14.50 16.25
C GLN A 6 -17.86 14.36 15.07
N ASN A 7 -18.55 15.45 14.69
CA ASN A 7 -19.45 15.48 13.54
C ASN A 7 -18.73 15.11 12.23
N ALA A 8 -17.52 15.63 12.03
CA ALA A 8 -16.70 15.29 10.85
C ALA A 8 -16.26 13.81 10.83
N ALA A 9 -15.98 13.21 12.00
CA ALA A 9 -15.64 11.80 12.10
C ALA A 9 -16.84 10.90 11.78
N GLU A 10 -18.01 11.22 12.32
CA GLU A 10 -19.26 10.49 12.04
C GLU A 10 -19.64 10.57 10.56
N GLU A 11 -19.45 11.74 9.93
CA GLU A 11 -19.65 11.91 8.50
C GLU A 11 -18.71 11.04 7.67
N ARG A 12 -17.41 10.98 7.99
CA ARG A 12 -16.46 10.08 7.32
C ARG A 12 -16.85 8.61 7.47
N VAL A 13 -17.27 8.21 8.67
CA VAL A 13 -17.75 6.84 8.93
C VAL A 13 -19.00 6.54 8.11
N ARG A 14 -19.97 7.47 8.05
CA ARG A 14 -21.17 7.34 7.22
C ARG A 14 -20.81 7.24 5.75
N HIS A 15 -19.96 8.13 5.23
CA HIS A 15 -19.51 8.11 3.84
C HIS A 15 -18.84 6.78 3.46
N GLY A 16 -17.91 6.30 4.29
CA GLY A 16 -17.26 5.01 4.07
C GLY A 16 -18.22 3.81 4.14
N ARG A 17 -19.28 3.88 4.96
CA ARG A 17 -20.34 2.86 5.00
C ARG A 17 -21.19 2.88 3.73
N GLU A 18 -21.52 4.06 3.22
CA GLU A 18 -22.29 4.22 1.97
C GLU A 18 -21.53 3.65 0.77
N GLN A 19 -20.20 3.81 0.70
CA GLN A 19 -19.41 3.22 -0.39
C GLN A 19 -19.50 1.68 -0.47
N ARG A 20 -19.81 1.00 0.64
CA ARG A 20 -19.99 -0.46 0.65
C ARG A 20 -21.21 -0.92 -0.16
N LYS A 21 -22.17 -0.02 -0.42
CA LYS A 21 -23.32 -0.29 -1.29
C LYS A 21 -22.91 -0.34 -2.77
N HIS A 22 -21.90 0.45 -3.15
CA HIS A 22 -21.36 0.47 -4.51
C HIS A 22 -20.36 -0.67 -4.74
N LEU A 23 -19.46 -0.89 -3.79
CA LEU A 23 -18.48 -1.97 -3.84
C LEU A 23 -18.34 -2.62 -2.46
N SER A 24 -18.84 -3.85 -2.34
CA SER A 24 -18.82 -4.56 -1.07
C SER A 24 -17.42 -5.03 -0.71
N ARG A 25 -17.16 -5.23 0.59
CA ARG A 25 -15.87 -5.75 1.09
C ARG A 25 -15.50 -7.11 0.50
N THR A 26 -16.50 -7.98 0.29
CA THR A 26 -16.27 -9.29 -0.34
C THR A 26 -15.85 -9.14 -1.80
N LYS A 27 -16.48 -8.21 -2.54
CA LYS A 27 -16.13 -7.94 -3.94
C LYS A 27 -14.74 -7.30 -4.10
N LEU A 28 -14.25 -6.55 -3.10
CA LEU A 28 -12.87 -6.06 -3.09
C LEU A 28 -11.83 -7.20 -3.08
N GLY A 29 -12.19 -8.39 -2.60
CA GLY A 29 -11.31 -9.56 -2.64
C GLY A 29 -11.29 -10.28 -3.98
N ASP A 30 -12.16 -9.90 -4.93
CA ASP A 30 -12.16 -10.45 -6.28
C ASP A 30 -11.21 -9.65 -7.16
N ILE A 31 -10.02 -10.21 -7.38
CA ILE A 31 -8.98 -9.61 -8.23
C ILE A 31 -9.18 -9.90 -9.72
N GLY A 32 -10.28 -10.58 -10.08
CA GLY A 32 -10.62 -10.89 -11.46
C GLY A 32 -9.60 -11.79 -12.16
N LYS A 33 -9.64 -11.75 -13.50
CA LYS A 33 -8.65 -12.43 -14.35
C LYS A 33 -7.69 -11.40 -14.91
N ARG A 34 -6.41 -11.72 -14.81
CA ARG A 34 -5.36 -10.96 -15.47
C ARG A 34 -5.54 -10.97 -16.99
N ALA A 35 -5.21 -9.85 -17.64
CA ALA A 35 -5.21 -9.74 -19.09
C ALA A 35 -4.25 -10.76 -19.72
N LYS A 36 -4.61 -11.31 -20.88
CA LYS A 36 -3.84 -12.38 -21.53
C LYS A 36 -2.44 -11.95 -21.97
N ASP A 37 -2.29 -10.67 -22.27
CA ASP A 37 -1.09 -9.99 -22.73
C ASP A 37 -0.29 -9.34 -21.58
N PHE A 38 -0.71 -9.54 -20.33
CA PHE A 38 0.03 -9.00 -19.18
C PHE A 38 1.40 -9.67 -19.05
N ASP A 39 2.45 -8.88 -19.19
CA ASP A 39 3.83 -9.31 -18.95
C ASP A 39 4.34 -8.84 -17.57
N PRO A 40 4.41 -9.74 -16.56
CA PRO A 40 4.90 -9.39 -15.24
C PRO A 40 6.37 -8.93 -15.23
N ILE A 41 7.18 -9.42 -16.16
CA ILE A 41 8.60 -9.07 -16.25
C ILE A 41 8.73 -7.66 -16.83
N HIS A 42 7.95 -7.31 -17.84
CA HIS A 42 7.92 -5.95 -18.37
C HIS A 42 7.54 -4.92 -17.29
N VAL A 43 6.52 -5.21 -16.48
CA VAL A 43 6.12 -4.34 -15.35
C VAL A 43 7.26 -4.20 -14.34
N LEU A 44 7.91 -5.31 -13.96
CA LEU A 44 9.02 -5.30 -13.02
C LEU A 44 10.25 -4.51 -13.54
N LEU A 45 10.57 -4.64 -14.82
CA LEU A 45 11.67 -3.92 -15.46
C LEU A 45 11.37 -2.43 -15.60
N SER A 46 10.14 -2.07 -15.95
CA SER A 46 9.70 -0.67 -16.06
C SER A 46 9.80 0.06 -14.72
N ALA A 47 9.46 -0.63 -13.61
CA ALA A 47 9.58 -0.09 -12.25
C ALA A 47 11.02 0.16 -11.77
N ALA A 48 12.03 -0.29 -12.53
CA ALA A 48 13.43 0.00 -12.23
C ALA A 48 13.90 1.38 -12.77
N GLY A 49 13.04 2.12 -13.48
CA GLY A 49 13.31 3.50 -13.90
C GLY A 49 13.73 4.38 -12.70
N GLY A 50 14.78 5.18 -12.88
CA GLY A 50 15.31 6.08 -11.84
C GLY A 50 16.07 5.39 -10.69
N ARG A 51 16.19 4.06 -10.67
CA ARG A 51 16.96 3.35 -9.64
C ARG A 51 18.47 3.38 -9.94
N VAL A 52 19.28 3.27 -8.88
CA VAL A 52 20.74 3.19 -9.00
C VAL A 52 21.13 1.95 -9.80
N ARG A 53 21.65 2.15 -11.02
CA ARG A 53 21.83 1.09 -12.03
C ARG A 53 22.65 -0.10 -11.53
N SER A 54 23.71 0.13 -10.77
CA SER A 54 24.59 -0.92 -10.23
C SER A 54 23.88 -1.84 -9.23
N LEU A 55 22.82 -1.38 -8.57
CA LEU A 55 22.08 -2.15 -7.57
C LEU A 55 20.92 -2.97 -8.17
N VAL A 56 20.47 -2.64 -9.38
CA VAL A 56 19.33 -3.31 -10.04
C VAL A 56 19.60 -4.81 -10.24
N GLY A 57 20.79 -5.18 -10.73
CA GLY A 57 21.15 -6.59 -10.90
C GLY A 57 21.22 -7.36 -9.58
N ILE A 58 21.70 -6.70 -8.51
CA ILE A 58 21.75 -7.29 -7.15
C ILE A 58 20.33 -7.53 -6.63
N LYS A 59 19.41 -6.58 -6.83
CA LYS A 59 17.98 -6.74 -6.49
C LYS A 59 17.41 -7.99 -7.17
N TYR A 60 17.59 -8.13 -8.48
CA TYR A 60 17.04 -9.28 -9.22
C TYR A 60 17.65 -10.61 -8.78
N LYS A 61 18.97 -10.65 -8.52
CA LYS A 61 19.63 -11.84 -7.96
C LYS A 61 19.06 -12.23 -6.59
N ARG A 62 18.74 -11.26 -5.73
CA ARG A 62 18.11 -11.52 -4.42
C ARG A 62 16.66 -11.99 -4.58
N MET A 63 15.90 -11.37 -5.48
CA MET A 63 14.52 -11.76 -5.78
C MET A 63 14.43 -13.18 -6.34
N SER A 64 15.38 -13.61 -7.17
CA SER A 64 15.37 -14.95 -7.78
C SER A 64 15.69 -16.09 -6.79
N ALA A 65 16.04 -15.77 -5.54
CA ALA A 65 16.43 -16.78 -4.55
C ALA A 65 15.27 -17.65 -4.06
N SER A 66 14.04 -17.12 -4.06
CA SER A 66 12.84 -17.87 -3.66
C SER A 66 11.55 -17.19 -4.14
N PRO A 67 10.41 -17.90 -4.22
CA PRO A 67 9.12 -17.28 -4.51
C PRO A 67 8.78 -16.15 -3.53
N PHE A 68 9.08 -16.33 -2.24
CA PHE A 68 8.89 -15.29 -1.22
C PHE A 68 9.71 -14.03 -1.53
N ALA A 69 11.00 -14.18 -1.86
CA ALA A 69 11.87 -13.06 -2.20
C ALA A 69 11.42 -12.35 -3.49
N PHE A 70 10.91 -13.11 -4.46
CA PHE A 70 10.32 -12.56 -5.68
C PHE A 70 9.12 -11.67 -5.35
N PHE A 71 8.11 -12.21 -4.65
CA PHE A 71 6.90 -11.44 -4.33
C PHE A 71 7.20 -10.24 -3.44
N ARG A 72 8.13 -10.35 -2.48
CA ARG A 72 8.59 -9.21 -1.67
C ARG A 72 9.24 -8.10 -2.49
N GLY A 73 9.94 -8.44 -3.59
CA GLY A 73 10.62 -7.46 -4.45
C GLY A 73 9.82 -6.95 -5.64
N ALA A 74 8.62 -7.50 -5.86
CA ALA A 74 7.81 -7.30 -7.06
C ALA A 74 6.47 -6.58 -6.79
N VAL A 75 6.46 -5.65 -5.83
CA VAL A 75 5.27 -4.84 -5.47
C VAL A 75 4.59 -4.18 -6.67
N SER A 76 5.35 -3.81 -7.70
CA SER A 76 4.81 -3.23 -8.95
C SER A 76 3.87 -4.16 -9.70
N ILE A 77 4.05 -5.48 -9.60
CA ILE A 77 3.16 -6.47 -10.22
C ILE A 77 1.82 -6.50 -9.46
N MET A 78 1.87 -6.54 -8.12
CA MET A 78 0.68 -6.46 -7.27
C MET A 78 -0.09 -5.16 -7.53
N ALA A 79 0.62 -4.02 -7.60
CA ALA A 79 0.01 -2.73 -7.91
C ALA A 79 -0.69 -2.75 -9.28
N ALA A 80 -0.09 -3.38 -10.29
CA ALA A 80 -0.69 -3.50 -11.61
C ALA A 80 -1.93 -4.41 -11.62
N ASP A 81 -1.95 -5.48 -10.81
CA ASP A 81 -3.16 -6.31 -10.63
C ASP A 81 -4.28 -5.48 -10.00
N LEU A 82 -3.99 -4.75 -8.91
CA LEU A 82 -4.97 -3.93 -8.19
C LEU A 82 -5.46 -2.72 -9.00
N ALA A 83 -4.63 -2.16 -9.87
CA ALA A 83 -5.04 -1.04 -10.74
C ALA A 83 -6.17 -1.41 -11.70
N SER A 84 -6.37 -2.71 -11.98
CA SER A 84 -7.42 -3.19 -12.87
C SER A 84 -8.75 -3.47 -12.17
N VAL A 85 -8.79 -3.47 -10.84
CA VAL A 85 -10.01 -3.81 -10.08
C VAL A 85 -10.85 -2.56 -9.79
N PRO A 86 -12.18 -2.71 -9.61
CA PRO A 86 -13.01 -1.62 -9.11
C PRO A 86 -12.51 -1.13 -7.75
N HIS A 87 -12.54 0.19 -7.53
CA HIS A 87 -12.21 0.80 -6.25
C HIS A 87 -13.40 1.62 -5.71
N THR A 88 -13.41 1.87 -4.40
CA THR A 88 -14.50 2.59 -3.72
C THR A 88 -14.53 4.10 -4.02
N GLY A 89 -13.49 4.64 -4.65
CA GLY A 89 -13.34 6.07 -4.91
C GLY A 89 -12.96 6.87 -3.66
N LEU A 90 -12.70 6.20 -2.53
CA LEU A 90 -12.17 6.82 -1.34
C LEU A 90 -10.69 7.11 -1.52
N ASN A 91 -10.31 8.38 -1.39
CA ASN A 91 -8.91 8.79 -1.30
C ASN A 91 -8.55 8.97 0.16
N VAL A 92 -7.58 8.20 0.65
CA VAL A 92 -7.12 8.23 2.03
C VAL A 92 -5.59 8.12 2.06
N GLN A 93 -4.96 8.82 3.01
CA GLN A 93 -3.56 8.60 3.34
C GLN A 93 -3.46 7.30 4.14
N LEU A 94 -2.61 6.37 3.72
CA LEU A 94 -2.39 5.11 4.40
C LEU A 94 -0.90 4.77 4.37
N CYS A 95 -0.42 4.05 5.38
CA CYS A 95 0.92 3.45 5.37
C CYS A 95 0.81 2.03 4.79
N GLY A 96 1.55 1.76 3.72
CA GLY A 96 1.53 0.49 3.00
C GLY A 96 2.05 -0.73 3.79
N ASP A 97 2.89 -0.51 4.81
CA ASP A 97 3.48 -1.57 5.65
C ASP A 97 3.23 -1.34 7.15
N ALA A 98 2.00 -0.92 7.48
CA ALA A 98 1.60 -0.69 8.86
C ALA A 98 1.49 -2.02 9.64
N HIS A 99 2.56 -2.38 10.36
CA HIS A 99 2.58 -3.51 11.30
C HIS A 99 3.28 -3.15 12.61
N VAL A 100 3.07 -3.92 13.69
CA VAL A 100 3.57 -3.59 15.04
C VAL A 100 5.08 -3.32 15.08
N GLN A 101 5.87 -4.01 14.25
CA GLN A 101 7.33 -3.80 14.19
C GLN A 101 7.72 -2.49 13.50
N ASN A 102 6.79 -1.85 12.79
CA ASN A 102 6.96 -0.54 12.16
C ASN A 102 6.38 0.59 13.03
N MET A 103 6.22 0.33 14.33
CA MET A 103 5.78 1.31 15.33
C MET A 103 6.88 1.46 16.38
N GLY A 104 7.00 2.65 16.96
CA GLY A 104 8.00 2.92 17.99
C GLY A 104 7.64 4.07 18.90
N SER A 105 8.38 4.19 20.00
CA SER A 105 8.33 5.35 20.89
C SER A 105 9.54 6.25 20.62
N PHE A 106 9.28 7.55 20.46
CA PHE A 106 10.26 8.56 20.10
C PHE A 106 10.22 9.72 21.09
N GLU A 107 11.37 10.29 21.39
CA GLU A 107 11.44 11.53 22.16
C GLU A 107 11.28 12.73 21.22
N THR A 108 10.37 13.62 21.57
CA THR A 108 10.16 14.90 20.88
C THR A 108 11.16 15.96 21.36
N PRO A 109 11.37 17.06 20.62
CA PRO A 109 12.32 18.10 21.02
C PRO A 109 12.06 18.74 22.40
N ASP A 110 10.82 18.66 22.91
CA ASP A 110 10.43 19.13 24.24
C ASP A 110 10.41 18.01 25.30
N GLY A 111 11.04 16.87 25.02
CA GLY A 111 11.26 15.76 25.97
C GLY A 111 10.04 14.86 26.19
N ARG A 112 8.96 15.04 25.43
CA ARG A 112 7.78 14.15 25.53
C ARG A 112 8.00 12.88 24.70
N LEU A 113 7.53 11.76 25.24
CA LEU A 113 7.47 10.50 24.50
C LEU A 113 6.25 10.50 23.58
N VAL A 114 6.45 10.26 22.30
CA VAL A 114 5.38 10.03 21.31
C VAL A 114 5.47 8.61 20.79
N PHE A 115 4.32 8.02 20.47
CA PHE A 115 4.23 6.72 19.81
C PHE A 115 3.75 6.93 18.38
N ASP A 116 4.53 6.50 17.39
CA ASP A 116 4.23 6.72 15.98
C ASP A 116 4.78 5.60 15.09
N ILE A 117 4.42 5.64 13.82
CA ILE A 117 4.99 4.83 12.76
C ILE A 117 6.47 5.20 12.58
N ASN A 118 7.33 4.20 12.46
CA ASN A 118 8.77 4.37 12.30
C ASN A 118 9.25 4.20 10.85
N ASP A 119 8.38 3.69 9.98
CA ASP A 119 8.65 3.41 8.57
C ASP A 119 7.54 3.98 7.69
N PHE A 120 7.90 4.87 6.78
CA PHE A 120 6.98 5.58 5.91
C PHE A 120 7.13 5.04 4.48
N ASP A 121 6.45 3.93 4.21
CA ASP A 121 6.37 3.34 2.87
C ASP A 121 5.30 4.01 1.99
N GLU A 122 4.93 3.38 0.87
CA GLU A 122 4.00 3.91 -0.13
C GLU A 122 2.69 4.47 0.46
N THR A 123 2.15 5.52 -0.18
CA THR A 123 0.88 6.19 0.15
C THR A 123 -0.07 6.26 -1.04
#